data_AF-A0A803MD25-F1
#
_entry.id   AF-A0A803MD25-F1
#
_cell.length_a   1.000
_cell.length_b   1.000
_cell.length_c   1.000
_cell.angle_alpha   90.00
_cell.angle_beta   90.00
_cell.angle_gamma   90.00
#
_symmetry.space_group_name_H-M   'P 1'
#
loop_
_entity.id
_entity.type
_entity.pdbx_description
1 polymer ?
#
loop_
_entity_poly.entity_id
_entity_poly.type
_entity_poly.pdbx_seq_one_letter_code
_entity_poly.pdbx_strand_id
1 'polypeptide(L)'
;MKSAWRLSKGMVVREIESNIFMFQFFTFVDKTHVMEEGLWTFDGAPLILKEVKEGIQPSELTFDTIRIWVKAEDVPLNKRTKSMAISMASNMGSFVEFDETDPIGWSKYMRFRVDLNLKKRLRRGMRIAVSNGSKWVKFKYEKLIDFCFACGLIGHSHQKCE
;
A
#
# COMPACT_ATOMS: atom_id res chain seq x y z
N MET A 1 7.97 5.32 -18.37
CA MET A 1 7.96 5.80 -16.97
C MET A 1 8.08 7.32 -16.83
N LYS A 2 9.01 8.03 -17.50
CA LYS A 2 9.15 9.51 -17.34
C LYS A 2 7.85 10.30 -17.57
N SER A 3 7.02 9.91 -18.55
CA SER A 3 5.70 10.51 -18.80
C SER A 3 4.62 10.08 -17.81
N ALA A 4 4.74 8.89 -17.21
CA ALA A 4 3.75 8.35 -16.28
C ALA A 4 3.77 9.06 -14.92
N TRP A 5 4.96 9.48 -14.47
CA TRP A 5 5.16 10.14 -13.17
C TRP A 5 5.10 11.66 -13.23
N ARG A 6 4.92 12.25 -14.43
CA ARG A 6 4.75 13.71 -14.63
C ARG A 6 5.79 14.56 -13.88
N LEU A 7 7.04 14.13 -13.92
CA LEU A 7 8.14 14.75 -13.16
C LEU A 7 8.40 16.18 -13.64
N SER A 8 8.64 17.10 -12.70
CA SER A 8 8.92 18.50 -13.00
C SER A 8 10.31 18.74 -13.57
N LYS A 9 11.35 18.10 -13.02
CA LYS A 9 12.75 18.22 -13.50
C LYS A 9 13.31 16.91 -14.06
N GLY A 10 12.66 15.78 -13.78
CA GLY A 10 13.08 14.46 -14.25
C GLY A 10 13.92 13.69 -13.25
N MET A 11 14.54 12.62 -13.74
CA MET A 11 15.31 11.66 -12.94
C MET A 11 16.36 10.92 -13.78
N VAL A 12 17.32 10.33 -13.08
CA VAL A 12 18.23 9.30 -13.59
C VAL A 12 17.75 7.94 -13.11
N VAL A 13 17.80 6.94 -14.00
CA VAL A 13 17.47 5.54 -13.68
C VAL A 13 18.69 4.69 -13.96
N ARG A 14 19.04 3.79 -13.03
CA ARG A 14 20.12 2.82 -13.19
C ARG A 14 19.64 1.46 -12.71
N GLU A 15 19.93 0.41 -13.45
CA GLU A 15 19.84 -0.94 -12.92
C GLU A 15 21.05 -1.15 -12.00
N ILE A 16 20.80 -1.61 -10.77
CA ILE A 16 21.85 -1.84 -9.76
C ILE A 16 22.05 -3.32 -9.48
N GLU A 17 21.01 -4.13 -9.66
CA GLU A 17 21.04 -5.59 -9.67
C GLU A 17 19.93 -6.09 -10.63
N SER A 18 19.92 -7.38 -10.94
CA SER A 18 18.90 -7.99 -11.80
C SER A 18 17.49 -7.69 -11.27
N ASN A 19 16.69 -6.96 -12.07
CA ASN A 19 15.33 -6.54 -11.72
C ASN A 19 15.24 -5.58 -10.50
N ILE A 20 16.33 -4.89 -10.17
CA ILE A 20 16.37 -3.83 -9.15
C ILE A 20 16.91 -2.55 -9.78
N PHE A 21 16.11 -1.49 -9.68
CA PHE A 21 16.40 -0.19 -10.30
C PHE A 21 16.50 0.91 -9.25
N MET A 22 17.53 1.75 -9.36
CA MET A 22 17.70 2.97 -8.60
C MET A 22 17.12 4.15 -9.37
N PHE A 23 16.24 4.90 -8.72
CA PHE A 23 15.67 6.15 -9.24
C PHE A 23 16.23 7.34 -8.46
N GLN A 24 17.05 8.15 -9.13
CA GLN A 24 17.57 9.39 -8.56
C GLN A 24 16.81 10.59 -9.12
N PHE A 25 15.96 11.17 -8.29
CA PHE A 25 15.15 12.34 -8.64
C PHE A 25 15.96 13.62 -8.48
N PHE A 26 15.74 14.59 -9.38
CA PHE A 26 16.38 15.91 -9.28
C PHE A 26 15.68 16.85 -8.30
N THR A 27 14.48 16.50 -7.83
CA THR A 27 13.77 17.24 -6.79
C THR A 27 13.20 16.31 -5.74
N PHE A 28 13.18 16.77 -4.48
CA PHE A 28 12.52 16.07 -3.39
C PHE A 28 11.00 15.99 -3.59
N VAL A 29 10.40 17.00 -4.22
CA VAL A 29 8.96 17.05 -4.53
C VAL A 29 8.59 15.93 -5.50
N ASP A 30 9.34 15.75 -6.59
CA ASP A 30 9.10 14.66 -7.55
C ASP A 30 9.25 13.29 -6.89
N LYS A 31 10.29 13.10 -6.06
CA LYS A 31 10.49 11.85 -5.29
C LYS A 31 9.28 11.58 -4.39
N THR A 32 8.87 12.56 -3.61
CA THR A 32 7.77 12.44 -2.65
C THR A 32 6.46 12.12 -3.36
N HIS A 33 6.16 12.85 -4.43
CA HIS A 33 5.01 12.60 -5.30
C HIS A 33 4.96 11.15 -5.82
N VAL A 34 6.07 10.65 -6.37
CA VAL A 34 6.12 9.27 -6.88
C VAL A 34 5.97 8.24 -5.76
N MET A 35 6.55 8.48 -4.59
CA MET A 35 6.40 7.61 -3.41
C MET A 35 4.97 7.66 -2.82
N GLU A 36 4.29 8.80 -2.90
CA GLU A 36 2.99 9.04 -2.27
C GLU A 36 1.79 8.75 -3.17
N GLU A 37 1.88 8.81 -4.50
CA GLU A 37 0.74 8.49 -5.37
C GLU A 37 0.50 6.98 -5.58
N GLY A 38 1.40 6.18 -4.98
CA GLY A 38 1.58 4.73 -5.16
C GLY A 38 0.34 3.91 -5.53
N LEU A 39 0.42 3.32 -6.72
CA LEU A 39 0.57 1.88 -7.01
C LEU A 39 0.93 1.83 -8.49
N TRP A 40 2.23 1.89 -8.78
CA TRP A 40 2.72 2.01 -10.14
C TRP A 40 2.83 0.63 -10.78
N THR A 41 2.57 0.56 -12.08
CA THR A 41 2.75 -0.66 -12.85
C THR A 41 3.82 -0.46 -13.91
N PHE A 42 4.64 -1.48 -14.13
CA PHE A 42 5.54 -1.57 -15.27
C PHE A 42 5.29 -2.92 -15.95
N ASP A 43 4.92 -2.89 -17.23
CA ASP A 43 4.59 -4.09 -18.01
C ASP A 43 3.54 -5.01 -17.34
N GLY A 44 2.48 -4.40 -16.78
CA GLY A 44 1.42 -5.13 -16.08
C GLY A 44 1.81 -5.64 -14.68
N ALA A 45 3.08 -5.54 -14.27
CA ALA A 45 3.55 -5.94 -12.96
C ALA A 45 3.61 -4.76 -11.96
N PRO A 46 3.39 -4.97 -10.66
CA PRO A 46 3.57 -3.95 -9.63
C PRO A 46 5.02 -3.51 -9.53
N LEU A 47 5.25 -2.20 -9.60
CA LEU A 47 6.53 -1.59 -9.27
C LEU A 47 6.56 -1.27 -7.77
N ILE A 48 7.36 -2.02 -7.02
CA ILE A 48 7.55 -1.84 -5.58
C ILE A 48 8.63 -0.78 -5.38
N LEU A 49 8.25 0.37 -4.83
CA LEU A 49 9.16 1.46 -4.52
C LEU A 49 9.56 1.44 -3.05
N LYS A 50 10.86 1.57 -2.79
CA LYS A 50 11.42 1.68 -1.45
C LYS A 50 12.39 2.85 -1.41
N GLU A 51 12.27 3.67 -0.37
CA GLU A 51 13.25 4.71 -0.11
C GLU A 51 14.55 4.09 0.39
N VAL A 52 15.65 4.39 -0.28
CA VAL A 52 16.99 3.95 0.13
C VAL A 52 17.49 4.91 1.20
N LYS A 53 17.80 4.37 2.38
CA LYS A 53 18.44 5.12 3.47
C LYS A 53 19.95 5.12 3.27
N GLU A 54 20.60 6.13 3.83
CA GLU A 54 22.06 6.23 3.83
C GLU A 54 22.70 4.98 4.45
N GLY A 55 23.78 4.49 3.82
CA GLY A 55 24.55 3.35 4.29
C GLY A 55 23.99 1.96 3.95
N ILE A 56 22.82 1.85 3.33
CA ILE A 56 22.24 0.55 2.93
C ILE A 56 22.83 0.10 1.58
N GLN A 57 23.38 -1.12 1.52
CA GLN A 57 23.79 -1.72 0.26
C GLN A 57 22.60 -2.21 -0.57
N PRO A 58 22.67 -2.21 -1.92
CA PRO A 58 21.63 -2.77 -2.78
C PRO A 58 21.21 -4.19 -2.40
N SER A 59 22.19 -5.04 -2.04
CA SER A 59 21.96 -6.44 -1.64
C SER A 59 21.15 -6.61 -0.35
N GLU A 60 21.04 -5.56 0.47
CA GLU A 60 20.27 -5.55 1.72
C GLU A 60 18.81 -5.08 1.50
N LEU A 61 18.46 -4.66 0.27
CA LEU A 61 17.13 -4.16 -0.04
C LEU A 61 16.12 -5.31 -0.14
N THR A 62 15.22 -5.38 0.83
CA THR A 62 14.02 -6.22 0.75
C THR A 62 12.83 -5.46 0.14
N PHE A 63 12.14 -6.09 -0.81
CA PHE A 63 10.91 -5.59 -1.46
C PHE A 63 9.69 -6.42 -1.05
N ASP A 64 9.47 -6.56 0.25
CA ASP A 64 8.43 -7.43 0.84
C ASP A 64 7.15 -6.69 1.25
N THR A 65 7.10 -5.37 1.02
CA THR A 65 5.96 -4.54 1.35
C THR A 65 5.57 -3.64 0.19
N ILE A 66 4.28 -3.30 0.10
CA ILE A 66 3.77 -2.29 -0.82
C ILE A 66 2.90 -1.28 -0.08
N ARG A 67 3.12 0.01 -0.35
CA ARG A 67 2.35 1.09 0.25
C ARG A 67 1.02 1.27 -0.47
N ILE A 68 -0.09 1.03 0.22
CA ILE A 68 -1.44 1.02 -0.38
C ILE A 68 -2.48 1.65 0.54
N TRP A 69 -3.47 2.32 -0.06
CA TRP A 69 -4.64 2.82 0.65
C TRP A 69 -5.68 1.71 0.82
N VAL A 70 -6.24 1.63 2.02
CA VAL A 70 -7.28 0.69 2.41
C VAL A 70 -8.53 1.46 2.82
N LYS A 71 -9.67 1.11 2.23
CA LYS A 71 -10.99 1.55 2.64
C LYS A 71 -11.63 0.48 3.52
N ALA A 72 -11.91 0.83 4.76
CA ALA A 72 -12.70 0.03 5.68
C ALA A 72 -14.17 0.48 5.62
N GLU A 73 -15.00 -0.37 5.03
CA GLU A 73 -16.43 -0.11 4.82
C GLU A 73 -17.25 -0.52 6.04
N ASP A 74 -18.36 0.18 6.26
CA ASP A 74 -19.35 -0.12 7.31
C ASP A 74 -18.81 -0.11 8.75
N VAL A 75 -17.70 0.60 8.98
CA VAL A 75 -17.17 0.84 10.33
C VAL A 75 -18.19 1.67 11.12
N PRO A 76 -18.60 1.26 12.33
CA PRO A 76 -19.46 2.05 13.22
C PRO A 76 -18.87 3.44 13.48
N LEU A 77 -19.71 4.48 13.45
CA LEU A 77 -19.26 5.89 13.53
C LEU A 77 -18.39 6.16 14.77
N ASN A 78 -18.80 5.64 15.93
CA ASN A 78 -18.05 5.76 17.20
C ASN A 78 -16.71 4.99 17.22
N LYS A 79 -16.37 4.25 16.17
CA LYS A 79 -15.12 3.50 16.02
C LYS A 79 -14.26 3.99 14.84
N ARG A 80 -14.66 5.08 14.16
CA ARG A 80 -13.90 5.66 13.05
C ARG A 80 -12.78 6.56 13.57
N THR A 81 -11.78 5.96 14.19
CA THR A 81 -10.66 6.67 14.81
C THR A 81 -9.33 6.20 14.25
N LYS A 82 -8.31 7.06 14.33
CA LYS A 82 -6.92 6.71 13.99
C LYS A 82 -6.44 5.48 14.76
N SER A 83 -6.82 5.33 16.03
CA SER A 83 -6.51 4.14 16.84
C SER A 83 -7.11 2.86 16.25
N MET A 84 -8.36 2.91 15.77
CA MET A 84 -8.98 1.78 15.08
C MET A 84 -8.26 1.46 13.77
N ALA A 85 -7.88 2.47 13.00
CA ALA A 85 -7.10 2.27 11.77
C ALA A 85 -5.74 1.59 12.04
N ILE A 86 -5.02 2.01 13.09
CA ILE A 86 -3.76 1.37 13.51
C ILE A 86 -4.01 -0.11 13.88
N SER A 87 -5.09 -0.39 14.62
CA SER A 87 -5.47 -1.76 15.00
C SER A 87 -5.81 -2.64 13.79
N MET A 88 -6.53 -2.10 12.80
CA MET A 88 -6.82 -2.81 11.55
C MET A 88 -5.55 -3.05 10.73
N ALA A 89 -4.67 -2.05 10.65
CA ALA A 89 -3.42 -2.10 9.88
C ALA A 89 -2.44 -3.15 10.41
N SER A 90 -2.31 -3.32 11.72
CA SER A 90 -1.35 -4.27 12.34
C SER A 90 -1.53 -5.73 11.88
N ASN A 91 -2.73 -6.09 11.41
CA ASN A 91 -3.07 -7.41 10.89
C ASN A 91 -2.73 -7.60 9.40
N MET A 92 -2.36 -6.52 8.72
CA MET A 92 -1.98 -6.47 7.29
C MET A 92 -0.49 -6.18 7.09
N GLY A 93 0.06 -5.31 7.93
CA GLY A 93 1.40 -4.76 7.80
C GLY A 93 1.61 -3.61 8.77
N SER A 94 2.31 -2.56 8.35
CA SER A 94 2.57 -1.39 9.19
C SER A 94 1.65 -0.24 8.81
N PHE A 95 1.06 0.41 9.81
CA PHE A 95 0.29 1.64 9.59
C PHE A 95 1.22 2.76 9.10
N VAL A 96 0.75 3.53 8.10
CA VAL A 96 1.49 4.67 7.54
C VAL A 96 0.74 5.97 7.84
N GLU A 97 -0.54 6.03 7.47
CA GLU A 97 -1.30 7.28 7.46
C GLU A 97 -2.78 7.04 7.70
N PHE A 98 -3.46 8.01 8.31
CA PHE A 98 -4.91 8.04 8.43
C PHE A 98 -5.45 9.18 7.58
N ASP A 99 -6.53 8.94 6.84
CA ASP A 99 -7.15 9.97 6.02
C ASP A 99 -7.95 10.93 6.91
N GLU A 100 -7.43 12.14 7.09
CA GLU A 100 -8.03 13.18 7.95
C GLU A 100 -9.00 14.10 7.17
N THR A 101 -9.31 13.79 5.90
CA THR A 101 -10.23 14.62 5.08
C THR A 101 -11.69 14.53 5.49
N ASP A 102 -12.06 13.53 6.31
CA ASP A 102 -13.40 13.35 6.88
C ASP A 102 -13.34 13.36 8.42
N PRO A 103 -13.14 14.53 9.06
CA PRO A 103 -12.92 14.64 10.50
C PRO A 103 -14.13 14.23 11.34
N ILE A 104 -15.35 14.35 10.79
CA ILE A 104 -16.58 13.92 11.46
C ILE A 104 -16.83 12.42 11.24
N GLY A 105 -16.20 11.83 10.22
CA GLY A 105 -16.28 10.40 9.93
C GLY A 105 -17.64 10.00 9.36
N TRP A 106 -18.28 10.81 8.52
CA TRP A 106 -19.59 10.50 7.90
C TRP A 106 -19.51 9.82 6.52
N SER A 107 -18.31 9.68 5.96
CA SER A 107 -18.06 9.00 4.69
C SER A 107 -18.58 7.55 4.69
N LYS A 108 -18.72 6.95 3.52
CA LYS A 108 -19.11 5.52 3.41
C LYS A 108 -18.05 4.57 3.96
N TYR A 109 -16.81 5.05 4.11
CA TYR A 109 -15.69 4.25 4.59
C TYR A 109 -14.73 5.12 5.41
N MET A 110 -14.00 4.47 6.31
CA MET A 110 -12.79 5.01 6.91
C MET A 110 -11.61 4.62 6.01
N ARG A 111 -10.68 5.55 5.75
CA ARG A 111 -9.54 5.32 4.84
C ARG A 111 -8.22 5.48 5.60
N PHE A 112 -7.31 4.55 5.37
CA PHE A 112 -5.98 4.57 5.98
C PHE A 112 -4.98 3.90 5.05
N ARG A 113 -3.70 4.22 5.24
CA ARG A 113 -2.59 3.76 4.42
C ARG A 113 -1.75 2.78 5.19
N VAL A 114 -1.33 1.71 4.51
CA VAL A 114 -0.50 0.65 5.10
C VAL A 114 0.67 0.31 4.18
N ASP A 115 1.81 -0.03 4.80
CA ASP A 115 2.85 -0.82 4.15
C ASP A 115 2.45 -2.28 4.28
N LEU A 116 1.69 -2.75 3.29
CA LEU A 116 1.09 -4.07 3.23
C LEU A 116 2.19 -5.12 3.01
N ASN A 117 2.22 -6.16 3.84
CA ASN A 117 3.18 -7.25 3.70
C ASN A 117 2.77 -8.19 2.56
N LEU A 118 3.59 -8.27 1.51
CA LEU A 118 3.35 -9.06 0.30
C LEU A 118 3.46 -10.57 0.52
N LYS A 119 4.10 -11.01 1.61
CA LYS A 119 4.20 -12.42 2.01
C LYS A 119 2.95 -12.91 2.76
N LYS A 120 2.03 -12.01 3.09
CA LYS A 120 0.77 -12.33 3.78
C LYS A 120 -0.40 -12.26 2.81
N ARG A 121 -1.39 -13.13 3.02
CA ARG A 121 -2.64 -13.09 2.27
C ARG A 121 -3.37 -11.76 2.51
N LEU A 122 -3.93 -11.20 1.45
CA LEU A 122 -4.78 -10.02 1.53
C LEU A 122 -5.97 -10.25 2.47
N ARG A 123 -6.14 -9.33 3.41
CA ARG A 123 -7.25 -9.39 4.37
C ARG A 123 -8.50 -8.79 3.72
N ARG A 124 -9.55 -9.60 3.59
CA ARG A 124 -10.84 -9.15 3.03
C ARG A 124 -11.67 -8.32 4.01
N GLY A 125 -11.34 -8.36 5.29
CA GLY A 125 -12.08 -7.71 6.36
C GLY A 125 -11.62 -8.15 7.74
N MET A 126 -12.29 -7.64 8.77
CA MET A 126 -12.05 -7.95 10.18
C MET A 126 -13.36 -7.87 10.96
N ARG A 127 -13.54 -8.74 11.96
CA ARG A 127 -14.59 -8.56 12.97
C ARG A 127 -14.12 -7.56 14.01
N ILE A 128 -14.89 -6.52 14.25
CA ILE A 128 -14.66 -5.57 15.34
C ILE A 128 -15.76 -5.74 16.40
N ALA A 129 -15.40 -5.60 17.67
CA ALA A 129 -16.37 -5.59 18.75
C ALA A 129 -17.30 -4.36 18.65
N VAL A 130 -18.58 -4.54 18.97
CA VAL A 130 -19.60 -3.48 19.08
C VAL A 130 -20.48 -3.77 20.30
N SER A 131 -21.34 -2.84 20.71
CA SER A 131 -22.14 -2.98 21.95
C SER A 131 -22.93 -4.30 22.02
N ASN A 132 -23.44 -4.77 20.88
CA ASN A 132 -24.24 -6.00 20.78
C ASN A 132 -23.49 -7.13 20.05
N GLY A 133 -22.20 -7.31 20.33
CA GLY A 133 -21.40 -8.43 19.81
C GLY A 133 -20.28 -7.97 18.88
N SER A 134 -20.27 -8.45 17.64
CA SER A 134 -19.25 -8.06 16.66
C SER A 134 -19.84 -7.76 15.29
N LYS A 135 -19.20 -6.86 14.56
CA LYS A 135 -19.56 -6.49 13.19
C LYS A 135 -18.41 -6.82 12.25
N TRP A 136 -18.72 -7.39 11.09
CA TRP A 136 -17.74 -7.55 10.01
C TRP A 136 -17.53 -6.22 9.28
N VAL A 137 -16.29 -5.76 9.24
CA VAL A 137 -15.81 -4.62 8.45
C VAL A 137 -15.14 -5.17 7.22
N LYS A 138 -15.56 -4.72 6.03
CA LYS A 138 -14.96 -5.13 4.76
C LYS A 138 -13.81 -4.20 4.40
N PHE A 139 -12.72 -4.78 3.88
CA PHE A 139 -11.59 -4.01 3.36
C PHE A 139 -11.61 -4.00 1.83
N LYS A 140 -11.40 -2.81 1.26
CA LYS A 140 -11.12 -2.62 -0.16
C LYS A 140 -9.78 -1.92 -0.32
N TYR A 141 -8.94 -2.45 -1.18
CA TYR A 141 -7.61 -1.94 -1.47
C TYR A 141 -7.66 -1.06 -2.72
N GLU A 142 -7.19 0.17 -2.64
CA GLU A 142 -7.18 1.08 -3.79
C GLU A 142 -6.07 0.73 -4.77
N LYS A 143 -6.38 0.79 -6.07
CA LYS A 143 -5.43 0.49 -7.16
C LYS A 143 -4.74 -0.87 -7.00
N LEU A 144 -5.40 -1.82 -6.33
CA LEU A 144 -4.88 -3.16 -6.15
C LEU A 144 -4.71 -3.83 -7.52
N ILE A 145 -3.46 -4.19 -7.84
CA ILE A 145 -3.09 -4.94 -9.04
C ILE A 145 -3.52 -6.40 -8.88
N ASP A 146 -3.47 -7.19 -9.96
CA ASP A 146 -3.74 -8.62 -9.94
C ASP A 146 -3.05 -9.33 -8.76
N PHE A 147 -3.88 -9.96 -7.94
CA PHE A 147 -3.49 -10.86 -6.87
C PHE A 147 -4.10 -12.22 -7.18
N CYS A 148 -3.49 -13.27 -6.64
CA CYS A 148 -3.98 -14.62 -6.87
C CYS A 148 -5.28 -14.85 -6.11
N PHE A 149 -6.37 -15.12 -6.84
CA PHE A 149 -7.68 -15.38 -6.23
C PHE A 149 -7.72 -16.69 -5.41
N ALA A 150 -6.84 -17.65 -5.67
CA ALA A 150 -6.74 -18.90 -4.92
C ALA A 150 -6.00 -18.74 -3.59
N CYS A 151 -4.75 -18.25 -3.61
CA CYS A 151 -3.92 -18.17 -2.41
C CYS A 151 -4.02 -16.81 -1.69
N GLY A 152 -4.50 -15.76 -2.37
CA GLY A 152 -4.66 -14.41 -1.81
C GLY A 152 -3.37 -13.59 -1.72
N LEU A 153 -2.28 -14.03 -2.35
CA LEU A 153 -1.00 -13.30 -2.42
C LEU A 153 -0.94 -12.39 -3.66
N ILE A 154 -0.22 -11.28 -3.54
CA ILE A 154 0.08 -10.38 -4.66
C ILE A 154 1.31 -10.91 -5.40
N GLY A 155 1.34 -10.75 -6.73
CA GLY A 155 2.52 -11.02 -7.56
C GLY A 155 2.41 -12.20 -8.51
N HIS A 156 1.29 -12.94 -8.49
CA HIS A 156 1.01 -13.98 -9.48
C HIS A 156 -0.50 -14.12 -9.74
N SER A 157 -0.86 -14.69 -10.88
CA SER A 157 -2.24 -15.02 -11.24
C SER A 157 -2.63 -16.40 -10.73
N HIS A 158 -3.93 -16.71 -10.70
CA HIS A 158 -4.41 -18.04 -10.29
C HIS A 158 -3.78 -19.19 -11.10
N GLN A 159 -3.50 -18.96 -12.38
CA GLN A 159 -2.88 -19.95 -13.28
C GLN A 159 -1.42 -20.25 -12.94
N LYS A 160 -0.74 -19.33 -12.24
CA LYS A 160 0.66 -19.45 -11.80
C LYS A 160 0.75 -19.65 -10.28
N CYS A 161 -0.33 -20.14 -9.67
CA CYS A 161 -0.38 -20.42 -8.24
C CYS A 161 0.13 -21.84 -7.99
N GLU A 162 1.27 -21.96 -7.32
CA GLU A 162 1.80 -23.22 -6.80
C GLU A 162 1.23 -23.52 -5.40
#